data_AF-A0A9W9IDD4-F1
#
_entry.id   AF-A0A9W9IDD4-F1
#
_cell.length_a   1.000
_cell.length_b   1.000
_cell.length_c   1.000
_cell.angle_alpha   90.00
_cell.angle_beta   90.00
_cell.angle_gamma   90.00
#
_symmetry.space_group_name_H-M   'P 1'
#
loop_
_entity.id
_entity.type
_entity.pdbx_description
1 polymer ?
#
loop_
_entity_poly.entity_id
_entity_poly.type
_entity_poly.pdbx_seq_one_letter_code
_entity_poly.pdbx_strand_id
1 'polypeptide(L)'
;MRILDPQTAVLTNIEVLAYLTSNPPHRPPSRPPNARQWVPSPDLRDHNTVVKEIHNYVARISPHLLKYPRYTARPTSSQSQSQAAMTRTMRPNATTEVDPSTLPPPVQSTESTPMDHALRELISRLQPYGLTKAEVVTILNLGIGLSGGESDGPAGEVGGDGEMEVDEAPAVNGEGEADGEGEGGEDDGADYGVLALFDSVIEEREDRMSDEDLVAILGIIRETLSENYGS
;
A
#
# COMPACT_ATOMS: atom_id res chain seq x y z
N MET A 1 27.75 19.35 2.04
CA MET A 1 26.41 19.29 2.66
C MET A 1 26.60 18.96 4.14
N ARG A 2 25.87 19.61 5.06
CA ARG A 2 25.89 19.27 6.50
C ARG A 2 24.49 18.81 6.89
N ILE A 3 24.40 17.70 7.59
CA ILE A 3 23.12 17.17 8.11
C ILE A 3 22.86 17.89 9.44
N LEU A 4 21.70 18.51 9.57
CA LEU A 4 21.31 19.22 10.80
C LEU A 4 20.67 18.24 11.80
N ASP A 5 19.71 17.46 11.32
CA ASP A 5 19.01 16.45 12.09
C ASP A 5 18.83 15.22 11.20
N PRO A 6 19.37 14.05 11.59
CA PRO A 6 19.24 12.83 10.81
C PRO A 6 17.83 12.20 10.87
N GLN A 7 17.01 12.51 11.88
CA GLN A 7 15.70 11.86 12.10
C GLN A 7 14.62 12.88 12.47
N THR A 8 14.26 13.71 11.50
CA THR A 8 13.31 14.82 11.71
C THR A 8 11.85 14.34 11.81
N ALA A 9 11.52 13.24 11.14
CA ALA A 9 10.16 12.74 11.00
C ALA A 9 10.14 11.23 10.74
N VAL A 10 8.99 10.61 11.03
CA VAL A 10 8.67 9.23 10.67
C VAL A 10 7.48 9.30 9.75
N LEU A 11 7.60 8.70 8.57
CA LEU A 11 6.58 8.67 7.54
C LEU A 11 6.11 7.24 7.34
N THR A 12 4.82 7.06 7.12
CA THR A 12 4.22 5.79 6.72
C THR A 12 4.45 5.53 5.22
N ASN A 13 4.43 4.27 4.83
CA ASN A 13 4.58 3.88 3.42
C ASN A 13 3.49 4.52 2.55
N ILE A 14 2.27 4.69 3.09
CA ILE A 14 1.16 5.32 2.37
C ILE A 14 1.39 6.82 2.13
N GLU A 15 1.94 7.55 3.10
CA GLU A 15 2.27 8.98 2.92
C GLU A 15 3.37 9.15 1.87
N VAL A 16 4.39 8.28 1.90
CA VAL A 16 5.46 8.28 0.88
C VAL A 16 4.89 7.97 -0.50
N LEU A 17 4.02 6.96 -0.61
CA LEU A 17 3.35 6.62 -1.86
C LEU A 17 2.47 7.77 -2.37
N ALA A 18 1.70 8.42 -1.49
CA ALA A 18 0.86 9.56 -1.83
C ALA A 18 1.68 10.73 -2.37
N TYR A 19 2.82 11.01 -1.74
CA TYR A 19 3.75 12.04 -2.19
C TYR A 19 4.31 11.72 -3.58
N LEU A 20 4.80 10.50 -3.80
CA LEU A 20 5.37 10.09 -5.09
C LEU A 20 4.34 10.05 -6.21
N THR A 21 3.11 9.62 -5.90
CA THR A 21 1.99 9.59 -6.85
C THR A 21 1.58 11.01 -7.27
N SER A 22 1.62 11.95 -6.33
CA SER A 22 1.29 13.37 -6.59
C SER A 22 2.40 14.12 -7.33
N ASN A 23 3.63 13.59 -7.32
CA ASN A 23 4.81 14.20 -7.94
C ASN A 23 5.43 13.21 -8.94
N PRO A 24 4.79 12.97 -10.10
CA PRO A 24 5.27 11.99 -11.06
C PRO A 24 6.64 12.38 -11.65
N PRO A 25 7.46 11.38 -12.05
CA PRO A 25 8.77 11.59 -12.67
C PRO A 25 8.78 12.68 -13.76
N HIS A 26 9.59 13.72 -13.56
CA HIS A 26 9.80 14.74 -14.58
C HIS A 26 10.65 14.18 -15.73
N ARG A 27 10.19 14.37 -16.98
CA ARG A 27 11.06 14.19 -18.15
C ARG A 27 12.01 15.38 -18.23
N PRO A 28 13.30 15.17 -18.53
CA PRO A 28 14.20 16.29 -18.79
C PRO A 28 13.63 17.10 -19.96
N PRO A 29 13.51 18.44 -19.85
CA PRO A 29 13.05 19.27 -20.94
C PRO A 29 14.01 19.11 -22.12
N SER A 30 13.47 18.83 -23.30
CA SER A 30 14.26 18.84 -24.53
C SER A 30 14.76 20.26 -24.79
N ARG A 31 15.97 20.38 -25.36
CA ARG A 31 16.50 21.70 -25.72
C ARG A 31 15.54 22.36 -26.71
N PRO A 32 15.04 23.58 -26.44
CA PRO A 32 14.22 24.30 -27.40
C PRO A 32 15.00 24.55 -28.70
N PRO A 33 14.38 24.45 -29.89
CA PRO A 33 15.06 24.51 -31.18
C PRO A 33 15.97 25.74 -31.39
N ASN A 34 15.66 26.87 -30.72
CA ASN A 34 16.35 28.15 -30.89
C ASN A 34 17.09 28.65 -29.63
N ALA A 35 17.24 27.82 -28.59
CA ALA A 35 17.88 28.26 -27.34
C ALA A 35 19.42 28.35 -27.48
N ARG A 36 19.96 29.57 -27.50
CA ARG A 36 21.42 29.85 -27.49
C ARG A 36 22.07 29.58 -26.13
N GLN A 37 21.32 29.73 -25.04
CA GLN A 37 21.72 29.42 -23.66
C GLN A 37 20.66 28.52 -23.04
N TRP A 38 20.84 27.21 -23.20
CA TRP A 38 20.04 26.20 -22.51
C TRP A 38 20.81 25.79 -21.26
N VAL A 39 20.21 26.01 -20.08
CA VAL A 39 20.73 25.48 -18.83
C VAL A 39 20.11 24.10 -18.64
N PRO A 40 20.91 23.02 -18.62
CA PRO A 40 20.38 21.69 -18.35
C PRO A 40 19.68 21.67 -17.00
N SER A 41 18.48 21.10 -16.95
CA SER A 41 17.89 20.71 -15.66
C SER A 41 18.81 19.66 -15.00
N PRO A 42 18.75 19.52 -13.66
CA PRO A 42 19.38 18.39 -12.98
C PRO A 42 19.01 17.05 -13.64
N ASP A 43 19.98 16.13 -13.75
CA ASP A 43 19.66 14.77 -14.21
C ASP A 43 18.88 14.04 -13.11
N LEU A 44 17.65 13.66 -13.42
CA LEU A 44 16.72 13.01 -12.49
C LEU A 44 16.61 11.49 -12.74
N ARG A 45 17.51 10.90 -13.52
CA ARG A 45 17.45 9.47 -13.86
C ARG A 45 17.40 8.57 -12.62
N ASP A 46 18.33 8.77 -11.68
CA ASP A 46 18.42 7.93 -10.49
C ASP A 46 17.23 8.13 -9.55
N HIS A 47 16.76 9.39 -9.43
CA HIS A 47 15.52 9.69 -8.73
C HIS A 47 14.34 8.91 -9.33
N ASN A 48 14.19 8.96 -10.66
CA ASN A 48 13.12 8.25 -11.36
C ASN A 48 13.21 6.73 -11.20
N THR A 49 14.42 6.17 -11.09
CA THR A 49 14.62 4.75 -10.75
C THR A 49 14.08 4.44 -9.36
N VAL A 50 14.46 5.23 -8.34
CA VAL A 50 13.96 5.04 -6.97
C VAL A 50 12.44 5.16 -6.90
N VAL A 51 11.84 6.15 -7.58
CA VAL A 51 10.38 6.30 -7.64
C VAL A 51 9.73 5.05 -8.23
N LYS A 52 10.26 4.51 -9.33
CA LYS A 52 9.73 3.26 -9.93
C LYS A 52 9.85 2.07 -9.00
N GLU A 53 10.99 1.90 -8.34
CA GLU A 53 11.20 0.80 -7.42
C GLU A 53 10.26 0.86 -6.21
N ILE A 54 9.93 2.05 -5.70
CA ILE A 54 8.94 2.19 -4.63
C ILE A 54 7.54 1.77 -5.11
N HIS A 55 7.13 2.15 -6.32
CA HIS A 55 5.86 1.67 -6.89
C HIS A 55 5.88 0.15 -7.11
N ASN A 56 7.02 -0.42 -7.54
CA ASN A 56 7.18 -1.88 -7.68
C ASN A 56 7.08 -2.59 -6.33
N TYR A 57 7.68 -2.03 -5.27
CA TYR A 57 7.57 -2.55 -3.90
C TYR A 57 6.11 -2.62 -3.45
N VAL A 58 5.35 -1.54 -3.63
CA VAL A 58 3.92 -1.52 -3.29
C VAL A 58 3.14 -2.53 -4.11
N ALA A 59 3.35 -2.58 -5.42
CA ALA A 59 2.60 -3.48 -6.30
C ALA A 59 2.88 -4.97 -6.04
N ARG A 60 4.07 -5.33 -5.54
CA ARG A 60 4.51 -6.73 -5.40
C ARG A 60 4.54 -7.24 -3.97
N ILE A 61 4.92 -6.40 -3.01
CA ILE A 61 5.21 -6.80 -1.62
C ILE A 61 4.18 -6.24 -0.65
N SER A 62 3.67 -5.04 -0.90
CA SER A 62 2.71 -4.38 0.00
C SER A 62 1.45 -3.89 -0.73
N PRO A 63 0.72 -4.78 -1.43
CA PRO A 63 -0.46 -4.40 -2.20
C PRO A 63 -1.61 -3.91 -1.31
N HIS A 64 -1.61 -4.25 -0.02
CA HIS A 64 -2.59 -3.77 0.97
C HIS A 64 -2.63 -2.23 1.08
N LEU A 65 -1.52 -1.55 0.80
CA LEU A 65 -1.46 -0.09 0.80
C LEU A 65 -2.36 0.54 -0.28
N LEU A 66 -2.80 -0.24 -1.28
CA LEU A 66 -3.74 0.20 -2.30
C LEU A 66 -5.21 0.03 -1.88
N LYS A 67 -5.49 -0.81 -0.87
CA LYS A 67 -6.83 -1.01 -0.28
C LYS A 67 -7.23 0.09 0.71
N TYR A 68 -6.27 0.95 1.03
CA TYR A 68 -6.42 2.06 1.93
C TYR A 68 -7.32 3.18 1.38
N PRO A 69 -7.92 4.01 2.27
CA PRO A 69 -8.69 5.18 1.87
C PRO A 69 -7.92 6.02 0.87
N ARG A 70 -8.67 6.69 -0.02
CA ARG A 70 -8.07 7.45 -1.13
C ARG A 70 -7.01 8.44 -0.62
N TYR A 71 -5.77 8.22 -1.06
CA TYR A 71 -4.59 8.98 -0.67
C TYR A 71 -4.15 10.01 -1.73
N THR A 72 -4.81 10.05 -2.89
CA THR A 72 -4.59 11.07 -3.91
C THR A 72 -5.70 12.13 -3.86
N ALA A 73 -5.34 13.39 -4.10
CA ALA A 73 -6.32 14.45 -4.33
C ALA A 73 -7.29 14.07 -5.45
N ARG A 74 -8.53 14.56 -5.38
CA ARG A 74 -9.53 14.29 -6.41
C ARG A 74 -8.97 14.76 -7.75
N PRO A 75 -8.99 13.95 -8.82
CA PRO A 75 -8.57 14.43 -10.13
C PRO A 75 -9.51 15.57 -10.53
N THR A 76 -8.98 16.79 -10.52
CA THR A 76 -9.61 17.89 -11.24
C THR A 76 -9.63 17.47 -12.71
N SER A 77 -10.69 17.80 -13.46
CA SER A 77 -10.89 17.39 -14.85
C SER A 77 -9.72 17.78 -15.79
N SER A 78 -8.80 18.64 -15.35
CA SER A 78 -7.55 19.01 -16.01
C SER A 78 -6.38 18.02 -15.81
N GLN A 79 -6.39 17.16 -14.78
CA GLN A 79 -5.28 16.24 -14.46
C GLN A 79 -5.40 14.87 -15.15
N SER A 80 -6.63 14.47 -15.52
CA SER A 80 -6.93 13.20 -16.21
C SER A 80 -6.28 13.09 -17.60
N GLN A 81 -5.92 14.21 -18.22
CA GLN A 81 -5.18 14.19 -19.49
C GLN A 81 -3.70 13.77 -19.32
N SER A 82 -3.14 13.93 -18.11
CA SER A 82 -1.73 13.58 -17.83
C SER A 82 -1.54 12.10 -17.52
N GLN A 83 -2.53 11.44 -16.91
CA GLN A 83 -2.49 9.99 -16.66
C GLN A 83 -2.73 9.16 -17.93
N ALA A 84 -3.60 9.63 -18.84
CA ALA A 84 -3.83 8.98 -20.15
C ALA A 84 -2.59 8.97 -21.06
N ALA A 85 -1.58 9.79 -20.77
CA ALA A 85 -0.31 9.81 -21.51
C ALA A 85 0.65 8.67 -21.10
N MET A 86 0.39 7.96 -19.99
CA MET A 86 1.28 6.89 -19.50
C MET A 86 1.00 5.52 -20.15
N THR A 87 -0.22 5.27 -20.62
CA THR A 87 -0.61 3.99 -21.27
C THR A 87 -0.51 4.01 -22.79
N ARG A 88 -0.05 5.12 -23.40
CA ARG A 88 -0.01 5.30 -24.85
C ARG A 88 1.41 5.27 -25.41
N THR A 89 2.15 4.19 -25.21
CA THR A 89 3.47 3.96 -25.84
C THR A 89 3.41 3.26 -27.21
N MET A 90 2.25 3.00 -27.81
CA MET A 90 2.19 2.40 -29.17
C MET A 90 1.08 3.01 -30.05
N ARG A 91 1.30 4.21 -30.60
CA ARG A 91 0.73 4.61 -31.90
C ARG A 91 1.37 5.89 -32.45
N PRO A 92 1.86 5.92 -33.71
CA PRO A 92 2.31 7.14 -34.35
C PRO A 92 1.12 7.92 -34.96
N ASN A 93 1.32 9.23 -35.11
CA ASN A 93 0.44 10.26 -35.71
C ASN A 93 -0.70 10.79 -34.85
N ALA A 94 -0.55 12.02 -34.33
CA ALA A 94 -1.05 13.23 -35.01
C ALA A 94 -0.71 14.49 -34.19
N THR A 95 -0.43 15.55 -34.93
CA THR A 95 0.09 16.87 -34.58
C THR A 95 -0.84 17.68 -33.67
N THR A 96 -0.39 18.04 -32.47
CA THR A 96 -0.63 19.34 -31.81
C THR A 96 0.29 19.42 -30.58
N GLU A 97 1.43 20.09 -30.75
CA GLU A 97 2.41 20.30 -29.69
C GLU A 97 1.86 21.36 -28.71
N VAL A 98 1.29 20.91 -27.59
CA VAL A 98 1.19 21.74 -26.40
C VAL A 98 2.50 21.56 -25.65
N ASP A 99 3.32 22.61 -25.70
CA ASP A 99 4.67 22.69 -25.15
C ASP A 99 4.65 22.38 -23.63
N PRO A 100 5.24 21.27 -23.14
CA PRO A 100 5.21 20.92 -21.72
C PRO A 100 6.20 21.75 -20.88
N SER A 101 6.94 22.69 -21.48
CA SER A 101 7.97 23.51 -20.80
C SER A 101 7.44 24.73 -20.03
N THR A 102 6.14 25.03 -20.10
CA THR A 102 5.55 26.23 -19.47
C THR A 102 4.58 25.95 -18.32
N LEU A 103 4.39 24.69 -17.93
CA LEU A 103 3.57 24.37 -16.77
C LEU A 103 4.36 24.73 -15.49
N PRO A 104 3.83 25.61 -14.62
CA PRO A 104 4.40 25.80 -13.28
C PRO A 104 4.48 24.42 -12.59
N PRO A 105 5.44 24.21 -11.67
CA PRO A 105 5.51 22.96 -10.92
C PRO A 105 4.12 22.68 -10.34
N PRO A 106 3.62 21.43 -10.40
CA PRO A 106 2.30 21.12 -9.87
C PRO A 106 2.27 21.62 -8.43
N VAL A 107 1.41 22.60 -8.18
CA VAL A 107 1.20 23.13 -6.84
C VAL A 107 0.76 21.94 -6.01
N GLN A 108 1.57 21.57 -5.01
CA GLN A 108 1.23 20.47 -4.12
C GLN A 108 -0.15 20.77 -3.55
N SER A 109 -1.14 19.96 -3.92
CA SER A 109 -2.47 20.09 -3.36
C SER A 109 -2.34 19.87 -1.86
N THR A 110 -2.46 20.94 -1.07
CA THR A 110 -2.54 20.88 0.40
C THR A 110 -3.93 20.45 0.86
N GLU A 111 -4.72 19.87 -0.04
CA GLU A 111 -6.07 19.41 0.23
C GLU A 111 -5.97 18.14 1.08
N SER A 112 -6.63 18.14 2.23
CA SER A 112 -6.70 16.96 3.08
C SER A 112 -7.43 15.84 2.36
N THR A 113 -6.75 14.72 2.21
CA THR A 113 -7.28 13.51 1.59
C THR A 113 -8.10 12.72 2.62
N PRO A 114 -9.05 11.86 2.18
CA PRO A 114 -9.73 10.92 3.08
C PRO A 114 -8.76 10.09 3.94
N MET A 115 -7.61 9.71 3.38
CA MET A 115 -6.51 9.07 4.10
C MET A 115 -5.98 9.94 5.26
N ASP A 116 -5.77 11.25 5.06
CA ASP A 116 -5.29 12.14 6.13
C ASP A 116 -6.27 12.21 7.31
N HIS A 117 -7.57 12.15 7.02
CA HIS A 117 -8.61 12.09 8.05
C HIS A 117 -8.63 10.73 8.74
N ALA A 118 -8.53 9.63 7.98
CA ALA A 118 -8.46 8.27 8.50
C ALA A 118 -7.29 8.08 9.47
N LEU A 119 -6.09 8.53 9.10
CA LEU A 119 -4.90 8.41 9.95
C LEU A 119 -5.03 9.20 11.25
N ARG A 120 -5.58 10.41 11.19
CA ARG A 120 -5.81 11.24 12.39
C ARG A 120 -6.83 10.59 13.32
N GLU A 121 -7.92 10.07 12.76
CA GLU A 121 -8.94 9.36 13.52
C GLU A 121 -8.38 8.08 14.14
N LEU A 122 -7.70 7.24 13.35
CA LEU A 122 -7.03 6.03 13.81
C LEU A 122 -6.09 6.32 14.98
N ILE A 123 -5.18 7.29 14.84
CA ILE A 123 -4.23 7.65 15.91
C ILE A 123 -4.97 8.10 17.18
N SER A 124 -6.04 8.90 17.03
CA SER A 124 -6.82 9.36 18.18
C SER A 124 -7.55 8.22 18.90
N ARG A 125 -8.05 7.24 18.15
CA ARG A 125 -8.78 6.07 18.69
C ARG A 125 -7.85 5.00 19.25
N LEU A 126 -6.61 4.90 18.74
CA LEU A 126 -5.59 3.98 19.24
C LEU A 126 -4.84 4.53 20.47
N GLN A 127 -4.88 5.84 20.72
CA GLN A 127 -4.20 6.48 21.85
C GLN A 127 -4.49 5.82 23.23
N PRO A 128 -5.72 5.42 23.57
CA PRO A 128 -6.03 4.84 24.88
C PRO A 128 -5.35 3.51 25.15
N TYR A 129 -4.98 2.75 24.11
CA TYR A 129 -4.38 1.42 24.22
C TYR A 129 -2.88 1.44 24.50
N GLY A 130 -2.27 2.62 24.63
CA GLY A 130 -0.85 2.73 25.00
C GLY A 130 0.11 2.18 23.95
N LEU A 131 -0.30 2.16 22.68
CA LEU A 131 0.57 1.77 21.56
C LEU A 131 1.65 2.84 21.34
N THR A 132 2.88 2.39 21.09
CA THR A 132 3.99 3.27 20.74
C THR A 132 3.87 3.74 19.30
N LYS A 133 4.54 4.87 18.99
CA LYS A 133 4.57 5.38 17.62
C LYS A 133 5.12 4.35 16.62
N ALA A 134 6.12 3.57 17.04
CA ALA A 134 6.73 2.54 16.19
C ALA A 134 5.76 1.38 15.94
N GLU A 135 5.02 0.95 16.96
CA GLU A 135 3.97 -0.08 16.84
C GLU A 135 2.89 0.36 15.85
N VAL A 136 2.34 1.57 15.99
CA VAL A 136 1.29 2.09 15.09
C VAL A 136 1.79 2.20 13.65
N VAL A 137 3.01 2.71 13.43
CA VAL A 137 3.60 2.81 12.08
C VAL A 137 3.84 1.42 11.48
N THR A 138 4.22 0.44 12.29
CA THR A 138 4.47 -0.93 11.83
C THR A 138 3.15 -1.63 11.47
N ILE A 139 2.12 -1.50 12.30
CA ILE A 139 0.76 -1.98 12.03
C ILE A 139 0.24 -1.42 10.68
N LEU A 140 0.40 -0.11 10.46
CA LEU A 140 0.03 0.54 9.21
C LEU A 140 0.85 0.02 8.02
N ASN A 141 2.18 -0.02 8.14
CA ASN A 141 3.03 -0.42 7.03
C ASN A 141 2.85 -1.88 6.62
N LEU A 142 2.51 -2.76 7.57
CA LEU A 142 2.21 -4.18 7.33
C LEU A 142 0.75 -4.44 6.97
N GLY A 143 -0.15 -3.49 7.20
CA GLY A 143 -1.58 -3.66 6.94
C GLY A 143 -2.26 -4.67 7.87
N ILE A 144 -1.77 -4.82 9.10
CA ILE A 144 -2.35 -5.73 10.09
C ILE A 144 -3.80 -5.30 10.34
N GLY A 145 -4.74 -6.24 10.18
CA GLY A 145 -6.18 -6.01 10.38
C GLY A 145 -6.98 -5.66 9.12
N LEU A 146 -6.34 -5.38 7.98
CA LEU A 146 -7.02 -5.09 6.70
C LEU A 146 -7.42 -6.35 5.93
N SER A 147 -6.80 -7.48 6.26
CA SER A 147 -6.95 -8.75 5.55
C SER A 147 -7.88 -9.68 6.33
N GLY A 148 -9.18 -9.39 6.30
CA GLY A 148 -10.18 -10.45 6.42
C GLY A 148 -10.49 -10.94 5.01
N GLY A 149 -9.77 -11.96 4.52
CA GLY A 149 -10.28 -12.79 3.41
C GLY A 149 -9.48 -12.93 2.10
N GLU A 150 -8.28 -12.38 1.93
CA GLU A 150 -7.50 -12.66 0.70
C GLU A 150 -6.00 -12.77 0.99
N SER A 151 -5.58 -13.93 1.50
CA SER A 151 -4.22 -14.42 1.32
C SER A 151 -4.03 -14.82 -0.15
N ASP A 152 -3.86 -13.86 -1.05
CA ASP A 152 -3.34 -14.12 -2.41
C ASP A 152 -1.83 -13.83 -2.42
N GLY A 153 -1.10 -14.73 -1.77
CA GLY A 153 0.36 -14.76 -1.73
C GLY A 153 0.80 -16.18 -1.38
N PRO A 154 1.71 -16.80 -2.16
CA PRO A 154 1.96 -18.23 -2.08
C PRO A 154 2.64 -18.54 -0.75
N ALA A 155 1.90 -19.22 0.13
CA ALA A 155 2.51 -19.93 1.25
C ALA A 155 3.53 -20.91 0.66
N GLY A 156 4.77 -20.81 1.12
CA GLY A 156 5.87 -21.65 0.65
C GLY A 156 5.57 -23.12 0.86
N GLU A 157 5.45 -23.86 -0.24
CA GLU A 157 5.71 -25.29 -0.25
C GLU A 157 7.23 -25.50 -0.19
N VAL A 158 7.70 -25.80 1.01
CA VAL A 158 8.93 -26.57 1.20
C VAL A 158 8.57 -28.05 1.11
N GLY A 159 8.69 -28.62 -0.08
CA GLY A 159 8.48 -30.05 -0.32
C GLY A 159 9.41 -30.53 -1.42
N GLY A 160 10.53 -31.13 -1.02
CA GLY A 160 11.53 -31.68 -1.93
C GLY A 160 11.08 -32.94 -2.65
N ASP A 161 11.68 -33.13 -3.83
CA ASP A 161 11.99 -34.38 -4.55
C ASP A 161 10.97 -35.53 -4.56
N GLY A 162 10.59 -35.93 -5.78
CA GLY A 162 10.29 -37.32 -6.09
C GLY A 162 9.26 -37.52 -7.19
N GLU A 163 9.73 -37.78 -8.41
CA GLU A 163 8.96 -38.45 -9.46
C GLU A 163 8.17 -39.65 -8.91
N MET A 164 6.88 -39.77 -9.27
CA MET A 164 6.35 -40.99 -9.90
C MET A 164 4.92 -40.76 -10.41
N GLU A 165 4.80 -40.92 -11.73
CA GLU A 165 3.60 -40.97 -12.55
C GLU A 165 2.99 -42.38 -12.47
N VAL A 166 1.73 -42.54 -12.02
CA VAL A 166 0.89 -43.71 -12.35
C VAL A 166 -0.60 -43.33 -12.37
N ASP A 167 -1.24 -43.64 -13.48
CA ASP A 167 -2.65 -43.48 -13.85
C ASP A 167 -3.67 -44.30 -13.00
N GLU A 168 -4.93 -43.92 -13.21
CA GLU A 168 -6.14 -44.79 -13.27
C GLU A 168 -7.05 -44.87 -12.01
N ALA A 169 -8.28 -44.35 -12.17
CA ALA A 169 -9.44 -44.55 -11.31
C ALA A 169 -9.98 -46.01 -11.44
N PRO A 170 -10.78 -46.60 -10.51
CA PRO A 170 -12.13 -46.09 -10.20
C PRO A 170 -12.70 -46.33 -8.77
N ALA A 171 -13.79 -45.62 -8.50
CA ALA A 171 -14.82 -45.74 -7.45
C ALA A 171 -14.80 -46.92 -6.46
N VAL A 172 -14.84 -46.60 -5.16
CA VAL A 172 -15.48 -47.41 -4.11
C VAL A 172 -16.23 -46.50 -3.14
N ASN A 173 -17.55 -46.69 -3.07
CA ASN A 173 -18.41 -46.24 -1.97
C ASN A 173 -17.98 -46.94 -0.69
N GLY A 174 -17.65 -46.16 0.35
CA GLY A 174 -17.39 -46.64 1.69
C GLY A 174 -17.95 -45.66 2.70
N GLU A 175 -19.15 -45.97 3.18
CA GLU A 175 -19.84 -45.26 4.25
C GLU A 175 -18.97 -45.26 5.51
N GLY A 176 -18.60 -44.08 5.98
CA GLY A 176 -17.92 -43.86 7.24
C GLY A 176 -18.54 -42.64 7.91
N GLU A 177 -19.44 -42.91 8.86
CA GLU A 177 -19.93 -41.93 9.83
C GLU A 177 -18.72 -41.31 10.55
N ALA A 178 -18.46 -40.04 10.27
CA ALA A 178 -17.66 -39.17 11.12
C ALA A 178 -18.59 -38.03 11.53
N ASP A 179 -19.26 -38.27 12.65
CA ASP A 179 -19.95 -37.28 13.45
C ASP A 179 -18.93 -36.20 13.83
N GLY A 180 -19.07 -35.04 13.23
CA GLY A 180 -18.16 -33.92 13.31
C GLY A 180 -18.94 -32.68 12.94
N GLU A 181 -19.83 -32.28 13.84
CA GLU A 181 -20.44 -30.95 13.88
C GLU A 181 -19.30 -29.91 13.92
N GLY A 182 -18.88 -29.47 12.74
CA GLY A 182 -18.03 -28.31 12.53
C GLY A 182 -18.90 -27.10 12.19
N GLU A 183 -19.89 -26.79 13.04
CA GLU A 183 -20.39 -25.41 13.14
C GLU A 183 -19.33 -24.61 13.90
N GLY A 184 -18.47 -23.91 13.17
CA GLY A 184 -17.50 -22.97 13.73
C GLY A 184 -17.11 -21.99 12.62
N GLY A 185 -17.55 -20.74 12.77
CA GLY A 185 -17.53 -19.72 11.72
C GLY A 185 -16.17 -19.52 11.07
N GLU A 186 -16.17 -19.35 9.75
CA GLU A 186 -15.01 -19.02 8.90
C GLU A 186 -14.34 -17.67 9.24
N ASP A 187 -14.75 -17.00 10.33
CA ASP A 187 -14.25 -15.68 10.75
C ASP A 187 -13.24 -15.76 11.92
N ASP A 188 -13.35 -16.75 12.82
CA ASP A 188 -12.51 -16.84 14.02
C ASP A 188 -11.04 -17.19 13.71
N GLY A 189 -10.81 -17.95 12.64
CA GLY A 189 -9.46 -18.38 12.24
C GLY A 189 -8.62 -17.25 11.61
N ALA A 190 -9.27 -16.32 10.91
CA ALA A 190 -8.60 -15.18 10.30
C ALA A 190 -8.11 -14.21 11.38
N ASP A 191 -8.92 -13.98 12.42
CA ASP A 191 -8.57 -13.11 13.53
C ASP A 191 -7.45 -13.73 14.38
N TYR A 192 -7.41 -15.05 14.56
CA TYR A 192 -6.31 -15.71 15.27
C TYR A 192 -4.95 -15.49 14.61
N GLY A 193 -4.87 -15.55 13.27
CA GLY A 193 -3.65 -15.25 12.52
C GLY A 193 -3.20 -13.79 12.69
N VAL A 194 -4.17 -12.87 12.78
CA VAL A 194 -3.90 -11.44 12.96
C VAL A 194 -3.45 -11.14 14.40
N LEU A 195 -3.99 -11.83 15.41
CA LEU A 195 -3.51 -11.74 16.81
C LEU A 195 -2.04 -12.17 16.93
N ALA A 196 -1.64 -13.25 16.25
CA ALA A 196 -0.25 -13.68 16.21
C ALA A 196 0.69 -12.63 15.56
N LEU A 197 0.20 -11.82 14.61
CA LEU A 197 0.98 -10.72 14.05
C LEU A 197 1.16 -9.57 15.06
N PHE A 198 0.17 -9.30 15.92
CA PHE A 198 0.33 -8.32 16.99
C PHE A 198 1.41 -8.74 17.99
N ASP A 199 1.55 -10.03 18.29
CA ASP A 199 2.65 -10.54 19.14
C ASP A 199 4.03 -10.28 18.57
N SER A 200 4.15 -10.19 17.25
CA SER A 200 5.41 -9.85 16.58
C SER A 200 5.73 -8.36 16.58
N VAL A 201 4.73 -7.50 16.76
CA VAL A 201 4.86 -6.04 16.66
C VAL A 201 4.88 -5.36 18.03
N ILE A 202 4.06 -5.84 18.96
CA ILE A 202 3.88 -5.28 20.29
C ILE A 202 4.71 -6.11 21.27
N GLU A 203 5.79 -5.52 21.78
CA GLU A 203 6.60 -6.17 22.81
C GLU A 203 5.84 -6.28 24.13
N GLU A 204 6.00 -7.41 24.82
CA GLU A 204 5.34 -7.70 26.11
C GLU A 204 3.82 -7.51 26.04
N ARG A 205 3.21 -7.88 24.90
CA ARG A 205 1.79 -7.65 24.61
C ARG A 205 0.88 -8.21 25.70
N GLU A 206 1.10 -9.46 26.10
CA GLU A 206 0.26 -10.16 27.10
C GLU A 206 0.25 -9.46 28.47
N ASP A 207 1.32 -8.74 28.82
CA ASP A 207 1.43 -8.01 30.09
C ASP A 207 0.82 -6.59 30.00
N ARG A 208 0.72 -6.03 28.78
CA ARG A 208 0.32 -4.63 28.54
C ARG A 208 -1.16 -4.46 28.20
N MET A 209 -1.76 -5.42 27.51
CA MET A 209 -3.13 -5.31 26.98
C MET A 209 -3.79 -6.68 26.88
N SER A 210 -5.12 -6.71 27.01
CA SER A 210 -5.87 -7.96 26.92
C SER A 210 -6.23 -8.32 25.47
N ASP A 211 -6.69 -9.55 25.26
CA ASP A 211 -7.18 -9.99 23.94
C ASP A 211 -8.40 -9.15 23.50
N GLU A 212 -9.24 -8.72 24.45
CA GLU A 212 -10.39 -7.85 24.15
C GLU A 212 -9.95 -6.48 23.62
N ASP A 213 -8.84 -5.94 24.14
CA ASP A 213 -8.25 -4.70 23.64
C ASP A 213 -7.75 -4.87 22.20
N LEU A 214 -7.17 -6.01 21.86
CA LEU A 214 -6.73 -6.31 20.48
C LEU A 214 -7.91 -6.41 19.51
N VAL A 215 -8.99 -7.07 19.91
CA VAL A 215 -10.22 -7.14 19.11
C VAL A 215 -10.79 -5.74 18.88
N ALA A 216 -10.75 -4.87 19.90
CA ALA A 216 -11.19 -3.49 19.76
C ALA A 216 -10.27 -2.69 18.82
N ILE A 217 -8.94 -2.85 18.93
CA ILE A 217 -7.95 -2.26 18.02
C ILE A 217 -8.21 -2.69 16.57
N LEU A 218 -8.49 -3.98 16.35
CA LEU A 218 -8.82 -4.51 15.02
C LEU A 218 -10.09 -3.90 14.45
N GLY A 219 -11.13 -3.77 15.27
CA GLY A 219 -12.36 -3.08 14.89
C GLY A 219 -12.08 -1.64 14.45
N ILE A 220 -11.27 -0.90 15.21
CA ILE A 220 -10.88 0.49 14.88
C ILE A 220 -10.11 0.54 13.55
N ILE A 221 -9.15 -0.37 13.33
CA ILE A 221 -8.36 -0.43 12.10
C ILE A 221 -9.26 -0.70 10.90
N ARG A 222 -10.13 -1.72 10.98
CA ARG A 222 -11.05 -2.09 9.90
C ARG A 222 -12.01 -0.95 9.56
N GLU A 223 -12.52 -0.26 10.56
CA GLU A 223 -13.43 0.87 10.39
C GLU A 223 -12.74 2.06 9.71
N THR A 224 -11.56 2.45 10.21
CA THR A 224 -10.87 3.68 9.77
C THR A 224 -10.09 3.52 8.47
N LEU A 225 -9.55 2.33 8.19
CA LEU A 225 -8.69 2.09 7.02
C LEU A 225 -9.37 1.29 5.90
N SER A 226 -10.70 1.19 5.93
CA SER A 226 -11.46 0.61 4.82
C SER A 226 -11.40 1.50 3.57
N GLU A 227 -11.45 0.89 2.38
CA GLU A 227 -11.41 1.61 1.10
C GLU A 227 -12.55 2.64 0.95
N ASN A 228 -13.69 2.35 1.58
CA ASN A 228 -14.90 3.19 1.57
C ASN A 228 -14.91 4.29 2.65
N TYR A 229 -13.81 4.47 3.38
CA TYR A 229 -13.76 5.48 4.43
C TYR A 229 -13.95 6.89 3.85
N GLY A 230 -15.02 7.56 4.28
CA GLY A 230 -15.37 8.92 3.85
C GLY A 230 -15.92 9.04 2.42
N SER A 231 -16.40 7.93 1.81
CA SER A 231 -17.12 7.91 0.53
C SER A 231 -18.59 8.32 0.66
#